data_AF-A0A8K0P2V3-F1
#
_entry.id   AF-A0A8K0P2V3-F1
#
_cell.length_a   1.000
_cell.length_b   1.000
_cell.length_c   1.000
_cell.angle_alpha   90.00
_cell.angle_beta   90.00
_cell.angle_gamma   90.00
#
_symmetry.space_group_name_H-M   'P 1'
#
loop_
_entity.id
_entity.type
_entity.pdbx_description
1 polymer ?
#
loop_
_entity_poly.entity_id
_entity_poly.type
_entity_poly.pdbx_seq_one_letter_code
_entity_poly.pdbx_strand_id
1 'polypeptide(L)'
;MTEKVNENCSEFELALIAQCDALVAAIEARKRQLMEFLRLEREAKQRVLRDQVSTVTCRLQHTTGLIQFCIEALKETDSAAFLQIGSMLINRVANVDITWHKEMTNKPRVSHEFDLTLDDKSVLRAIEQLNFIQMKRKYSL
;
A
#
# COMPACT_ATOMS: atom_id res chain seq x y z
N MET A 1 -19.51 16.21 57.39
CA MET A 1 -18.92 14.90 57.02
C MET A 1 -19.48 14.41 55.69
N THR A 2 -20.79 14.47 55.48
CA THR A 2 -21.45 14.13 54.19
C THR A 2 -20.97 14.97 53.01
N GLU A 3 -20.77 16.28 53.21
CA GLU A 3 -20.28 17.21 52.17
C GLU A 3 -18.89 16.82 51.63
N LYS A 4 -17.95 16.50 52.52
CA LYS A 4 -16.62 16.00 52.15
C LYS A 4 -16.63 14.66 51.40
N VAL A 5 -17.62 13.80 51.68
CA VAL A 5 -17.79 12.52 50.96
C VAL A 5 -18.31 12.79 49.55
N ASN A 6 -19.24 13.72 49.39
CA ASN A 6 -19.75 14.13 48.08
C ASN A 6 -18.68 14.81 47.21
N GLU A 7 -17.88 15.71 47.79
CA GLU A 7 -16.76 16.35 47.08
C GLU A 7 -15.75 15.30 46.57
N ASN A 8 -15.32 14.39 47.44
CA ASN A 8 -14.39 13.32 47.07
C ASN A 8 -14.97 12.36 46.02
N CYS A 9 -16.27 12.06 46.08
CA CYS A 9 -16.95 11.26 45.06
C CYS A 9 -16.95 11.97 43.71
N SER A 10 -17.26 13.27 43.70
CA SER A 10 -17.27 14.09 42.47
C SER A 10 -15.88 14.19 41.85
N GLU A 11 -14.83 14.42 42.65
CA GLU A 11 -13.45 14.43 42.17
C GLU A 11 -13.03 13.07 41.59
N PHE A 12 -13.44 11.98 42.22
CA PHE A 12 -13.17 10.63 41.74
C PHE A 12 -13.88 10.31 40.42
N GLU A 13 -15.15 10.70 40.28
CA GLU A 13 -15.91 10.56 39.04
C GLU A 13 -15.25 11.32 37.89
N LEU A 14 -14.83 12.57 38.13
CA LEU A 14 -14.11 13.36 37.13
C LEU A 14 -12.79 12.69 36.72
N ALA A 15 -12.04 12.16 37.68
CA ALA A 15 -10.79 11.45 37.40
C ALA A 15 -11.02 10.15 36.61
N LEU A 16 -12.09 9.40 36.91
CA LEU A 16 -12.47 8.19 36.19
C LEU A 16 -12.85 8.51 34.74
N ILE A 17 -13.68 9.54 34.53
CA ILE A 17 -14.08 10.00 33.20
C ILE A 17 -12.82 10.37 32.39
N ALA A 18 -11.93 11.17 32.97
CA ALA A 18 -10.70 11.58 32.30
C ALA A 18 -9.80 10.39 31.91
N GLN A 19 -9.71 9.36 32.75
CA GLN A 19 -8.95 8.15 32.44
C GLN A 19 -9.58 7.35 31.29
N CYS A 20 -10.89 7.17 31.29
CA CYS A 20 -11.61 6.51 30.20
C CYS A 20 -11.47 7.28 28.88
N ASP A 21 -11.60 8.60 28.92
CA ASP A 21 -11.42 9.47 27.75
C ASP A 21 -10.01 9.36 27.17
N ALA A 22 -8.99 9.28 28.03
CA ALA A 22 -7.61 9.06 27.60
C ALA A 22 -7.43 7.71 26.89
N LEU A 23 -8.08 6.64 27.37
CA LEU A 23 -8.05 5.33 26.70
C LEU A 23 -8.73 5.39 25.32
N VAL A 24 -9.89 6.03 25.23
CA VAL A 24 -10.60 6.23 23.95
C VAL A 24 -9.73 7.02 22.97
N ALA A 25 -9.10 8.10 23.42
CA ALA A 25 -8.20 8.91 22.61
C ALA A 25 -7.01 8.10 22.09
N ALA A 26 -6.45 7.22 22.92
CA ALA A 26 -5.35 6.33 22.54
C ALA A 26 -5.77 5.32 21.45
N ILE A 27 -6.95 4.71 21.57
CA ILE A 27 -7.50 3.80 20.56
C ILE A 27 -7.75 4.53 19.24
N GLU A 28 -8.35 5.73 19.28
CA GLU A 28 -8.57 6.55 18.07
C GLU A 28 -7.24 6.97 17.42
N ALA A 29 -6.21 7.29 18.21
CA ALA A 29 -4.87 7.56 17.68
C ALA A 29 -4.28 6.32 17.00
N ARG A 30 -4.40 5.14 17.62
CA ARG A 30 -3.90 3.89 17.04
C ARG A 30 -4.61 3.53 15.73
N LYS A 31 -5.93 3.68 15.69
CA LYS A 31 -6.74 3.51 14.48
C LYS A 31 -6.25 4.41 13.34
N ARG A 32 -5.98 5.69 13.60
CA ARG A 32 -5.42 6.61 12.58
C ARG A 32 -4.09 6.11 12.03
N GLN A 33 -3.19 5.63 12.89
CA GLN A 33 -1.90 5.08 12.46
C GLN A 33 -2.05 3.82 11.58
N LEU A 34 -2.93 2.89 11.97
CA LEU A 34 -3.19 1.67 11.19
C LEU A 34 -3.81 1.99 9.82
N MET A 35 -4.73 2.96 9.78
CA MET A 35 -5.32 3.42 8.52
C MET A 35 -4.28 4.09 7.61
N GLU A 36 -3.34 4.84 8.18
CA GLU A 36 -2.27 5.46 7.41
C GLU A 36 -1.32 4.40 6.83
N PHE A 37 -0.95 3.40 7.62
CA PHE A 37 -0.18 2.25 7.13
C PHE A 37 -0.87 1.58 5.94
N LEU A 38 -2.18 1.29 6.04
CA LEU A 38 -2.95 0.66 4.97
C LEU A 38 -3.00 1.54 3.70
N ARG A 39 -3.09 2.86 3.86
CA ARG A 39 -3.06 3.81 2.73
C ARG A 39 -1.71 3.79 2.02
N LEU A 40 -0.62 3.79 2.77
CA LEU A 40 0.74 3.72 2.21
C LEU A 40 0.98 2.39 1.49
N GLU A 41 0.51 1.27 2.05
CA GLU A 41 0.59 -0.03 1.37
C GLU A 41 -0.19 -0.03 0.05
N ARG A 42 -1.43 0.51 0.06
CA ARG A 42 -2.23 0.67 -1.16
C ARG A 42 -1.49 1.52 -2.19
N GLU A 43 -0.91 2.64 -1.79
CA GLU A 43 -0.19 3.53 -2.70
C GLU A 43 1.05 2.88 -3.30
N ALA A 44 1.78 2.09 -2.52
CA ALA A 44 2.91 1.31 -2.98
C ALA A 44 2.48 0.27 -4.02
N LYS A 45 1.44 -0.52 -3.74
CA LYS A 45 0.87 -1.49 -4.70
C LYS A 45 0.42 -0.82 -6.00
N GLN A 46 -0.31 0.30 -5.89
CA GLN A 46 -0.76 1.05 -7.05
C GLN A 46 0.40 1.63 -7.86
N ARG A 47 1.48 2.08 -7.22
CA ARG A 47 2.68 2.56 -7.91
C ARG A 47 3.31 1.45 -8.75
N VAL A 48 3.49 0.27 -8.17
CA VAL A 48 4.03 -0.91 -8.88
C VAL A 48 3.18 -1.26 -10.11
N LEU A 49 1.84 -1.24 -9.97
CA LEU A 49 0.93 -1.50 -11.09
C LEU A 49 1.01 -0.42 -12.18
N ARG A 50 1.05 0.87 -11.80
CA ARG A 50 1.21 1.97 -12.76
C ARG A 50 2.53 1.88 -13.52
N ASP A 51 3.62 1.55 -12.83
CA ASP A 51 4.94 1.38 -13.45
C ASP A 51 4.94 0.20 -14.43
N GLN A 52 4.24 -0.90 -14.08
CA GLN A 52 4.04 -2.03 -14.98
C GLN A 52 3.25 -1.62 -16.24
N VAL A 53 2.14 -0.87 -16.08
CA VAL A 53 1.35 -0.36 -17.21
C VAL A 53 2.18 0.56 -18.10
N SER A 54 2.97 1.46 -17.51
CA SER A 54 3.86 2.36 -18.26
C SER A 54 4.89 1.57 -19.07
N THR A 55 5.54 0.57 -18.45
CA THR A 55 6.52 -0.30 -19.11
C THR A 55 5.90 -1.01 -20.32
N VAL A 56 4.74 -1.65 -20.12
CA VAL A 56 4.02 -2.38 -21.18
C VAL A 56 3.59 -1.43 -22.30
N THR A 57 3.06 -0.27 -21.96
CA THR A 57 2.63 0.74 -22.94
C THR A 57 3.81 1.24 -23.79
N CYS A 58 4.94 1.56 -23.16
CA CYS A 58 6.14 2.01 -23.87
C CYS A 58 6.64 0.93 -24.85
N ARG A 59 6.64 -0.34 -24.41
CA ARG A 59 7.04 -1.45 -25.25
C ARG A 59 6.11 -1.66 -26.45
N LEU A 60 4.81 -1.57 -26.21
CA LEU A 60 3.80 -1.65 -27.26
C LEU A 60 4.01 -0.53 -28.29
N GLN A 61 4.22 0.71 -27.84
CA GLN A 61 4.52 1.84 -28.72
C GLN A 61 5.79 1.61 -29.55
N HIS A 62 6.88 1.12 -28.93
CA HIS A 62 8.12 0.82 -29.65
C HIS A 62 7.91 -0.25 -30.73
N THR A 63 7.18 -1.31 -30.40
CA THR A 63 6.91 -2.43 -31.31
C THR A 63 6.01 -1.99 -32.46
N THR A 64 4.97 -1.20 -32.18
CA THR A 64 4.12 -0.59 -33.19
C THR A 64 4.91 0.32 -34.13
N GLY A 65 5.81 1.16 -33.58
CA GLY A 65 6.67 2.03 -34.39
C GLY A 65 7.62 1.23 -35.29
N LEU A 66 8.16 0.11 -34.80
CA LEU A 66 8.99 -0.78 -35.61
C LEU A 66 8.18 -1.43 -36.74
N ILE A 67 6.94 -1.86 -36.47
CA ILE A 67 6.04 -2.41 -37.50
C ILE A 67 5.76 -1.35 -38.58
N GLN A 68 5.44 -0.12 -38.18
CA GLN A 68 5.21 0.98 -39.13
C GLN A 68 6.45 1.27 -39.98
N PHE A 69 7.64 1.26 -39.38
CA PHE A 69 8.89 1.43 -40.11
C PHE A 69 9.14 0.28 -41.10
N CYS A 70 8.84 -0.97 -40.72
CA CYS A 70 8.91 -2.10 -41.63
C CYS A 70 7.93 -1.94 -42.80
N ILE A 71 6.71 -1.46 -42.55
CA ILE A 71 5.71 -1.18 -43.60
C ILE A 71 6.22 -0.12 -44.58
N GLU A 72 6.87 0.94 -44.10
CA GLU A 72 7.43 1.94 -45.01
C GLU A 72 8.66 1.45 -45.76
N ALA A 73 9.53 0.66 -45.12
CA ALA A 73 10.67 0.06 -45.80
C ALA A 73 10.23 -0.85 -46.97
N LEU A 74 9.07 -1.50 -46.87
CA LEU A 74 8.49 -2.30 -47.97
C LEU A 74 8.06 -1.46 -49.19
N LYS A 75 7.95 -0.14 -49.05
CA LYS A 75 7.63 0.77 -50.16
C LYS A 75 8.88 1.29 -50.87
N GLU A 76 10.08 0.93 -50.42
CA GLU A 76 11.34 1.32 -51.07
C GLU A 76 11.40 0.73 -52.49
N THR A 77 11.70 1.59 -53.45
CA THR A 77 11.68 1.24 -54.88
C THR A 77 13.06 0.88 -55.41
N ASP A 78 14.12 1.41 -54.78
CA ASP A 78 15.49 1.03 -55.11
C ASP A 78 15.84 -0.32 -54.47
N SER A 79 16.19 -1.30 -55.30
CA SER A 79 16.44 -2.67 -54.84
C SER A 79 17.68 -2.77 -53.95
N ALA A 80 18.71 -1.95 -54.18
CA ALA A 80 19.92 -1.96 -53.36
C ALA A 80 19.65 -1.36 -51.97
N ALA A 81 18.97 -0.20 -51.91
CA ALA A 81 18.54 0.43 -50.67
C ALA A 81 17.59 -0.47 -49.87
N PHE A 82 16.63 -1.12 -50.54
CA PHE A 82 15.69 -2.05 -49.91
C PHE A 82 16.43 -3.22 -49.22
N LEU A 83 17.37 -3.87 -49.93
CA LEU A 83 18.14 -4.98 -49.36
C LEU A 83 19.01 -4.54 -48.18
N GLN A 84 19.62 -3.36 -48.27
CA GLN A 84 20.42 -2.80 -47.19
C GLN A 84 19.58 -2.56 -45.92
N ILE A 85 18.44 -1.87 -46.05
CA ILE A 85 17.54 -1.55 -44.93
C ILE A 85 16.87 -2.82 -44.38
N GLY A 86 16.45 -3.74 -45.26
CA GLY A 86 15.78 -4.98 -44.90
C GLY A 86 16.63 -5.89 -44.02
N SER A 87 17.92 -6.05 -44.34
CA SER A 87 18.84 -6.86 -43.54
C SER A 87 18.99 -6.35 -42.10
N MET A 88 19.05 -5.02 -41.92
CA MET A 88 19.11 -4.40 -40.60
C MET A 88 17.80 -4.56 -39.84
N LEU A 89 16.66 -4.45 -40.53
CA LEU A 89 15.35 -4.59 -39.91
C LEU A 89 15.05 -5.99 -39.43
N ILE A 90 15.41 -7.02 -40.19
CA ILE A 90 15.25 -8.42 -39.78
C ILE A 90 15.93 -8.67 -38.43
N ASN A 91 17.18 -8.22 -38.28
CA ASN A 91 17.92 -8.34 -37.03
C ASN A 91 17.24 -7.57 -35.88
N ARG A 92 16.76 -6.35 -36.14
CA ARG A 92 16.09 -5.52 -35.13
C ARG A 92 14.76 -6.13 -34.68
N VAL A 93 13.96 -6.64 -35.61
CA VAL A 93 12.69 -7.34 -35.33
C VAL A 93 12.95 -8.59 -34.49
N ALA A 94 13.92 -9.42 -34.87
CA ALA A 94 14.29 -10.61 -34.10
C ALA A 94 14.69 -10.27 -32.65
N ASN A 95 15.47 -9.20 -32.45
CA ASN A 95 15.86 -8.77 -31.11
C ASN A 95 14.67 -8.27 -30.27
N VAL A 96 13.76 -7.51 -30.88
CA VAL A 96 12.53 -7.05 -30.20
C VAL A 96 11.65 -8.24 -29.83
N ASP A 97 11.53 -9.25 -30.69
CA ASP A 97 10.74 -10.45 -30.44
C ASP A 97 11.30 -11.29 -29.26
N ILE A 98 12.62 -11.53 -29.24
CA ILE A 98 13.29 -12.24 -28.15
C ILE A 98 13.08 -11.52 -26.81
N THR A 99 13.31 -10.21 -26.78
CA THR A 99 13.18 -9.43 -25.56
C THR A 99 11.72 -9.40 -25.09
N TRP A 100 10.76 -9.32 -26.02
CA TRP A 100 9.33 -9.33 -25.71
C TRP A 100 8.94 -10.58 -24.93
N HIS A 101 9.30 -11.76 -25.43
CA HIS A 101 9.02 -13.02 -24.75
C HIS A 101 9.71 -13.14 -23.39
N LYS A 102 10.91 -12.58 -23.23
CA LYS A 102 11.67 -12.67 -21.98
C LYS A 102 11.13 -11.78 -20.87
N GLU A 103 10.63 -10.60 -21.21
CA GLU A 103 10.34 -9.52 -20.25
C GLU A 103 8.84 -9.27 -20.05
N MET A 104 8.00 -9.74 -20.97
CA MET A 104 6.55 -9.56 -20.86
C MET A 104 5.95 -10.61 -19.92
N THR A 105 5.60 -10.19 -18.71
CA THR A 105 4.87 -11.04 -17.76
C THR A 105 3.37 -10.79 -17.88
N ASN A 106 2.58 -11.80 -18.25
CA ASN A 106 1.12 -11.70 -18.34
C ASN A 106 0.41 -11.59 -16.98
N LYS A 107 1.17 -11.51 -15.87
CA LYS A 107 0.64 -11.40 -14.52
C LYS A 107 1.00 -10.05 -13.90
N PRO A 108 0.10 -9.46 -13.09
CA PRO A 108 0.44 -8.30 -12.27
C PRO A 108 1.66 -8.58 -11.38
N ARG A 109 2.56 -7.61 -11.24
CA ARG A 109 3.77 -7.73 -10.41
C ARG A 109 3.48 -7.75 -8.90
N VAL A 110 2.26 -7.41 -8.51
CA VAL A 110 1.82 -7.39 -7.11
C VAL A 110 0.36 -7.85 -7.00
N SER A 111 0.02 -8.53 -5.90
CA SER A 111 -1.36 -8.94 -5.61
C SER A 111 -2.24 -7.74 -5.22
N HIS A 112 -3.51 -7.82 -5.60
CA HIS A 112 -4.55 -6.85 -5.26
C HIS A 112 -5.09 -7.04 -3.83
N GLU A 113 -4.86 -8.19 -3.21
CA GLU A 113 -5.34 -8.51 -1.86
C GLU A 113 -4.46 -7.88 -0.78
N PHE A 114 -5.05 -7.51 0.35
CA PHE A 114 -4.33 -7.10 1.55
C PHE A 114 -4.34 -8.26 2.55
N ASP A 115 -3.21 -8.93 2.71
CA ASP A 115 -3.06 -10.05 3.63
C ASP A 115 -2.77 -9.53 5.05
N LEU A 116 -3.74 -8.82 5.61
CA LEU A 116 -3.67 -8.18 6.92
C LEU A 116 -4.85 -8.61 7.77
N THR A 117 -4.57 -8.99 9.01
CA THR A 117 -5.59 -9.29 10.01
C THR A 117 -5.35 -8.40 11.23
N LEU A 118 -6.38 -7.67 11.66
CA LEU A 118 -6.35 -6.94 12.93
C LEU A 118 -6.58 -7.93 14.07
N ASP A 119 -5.65 -7.99 15.02
CA ASP A 119 -5.85 -8.70 16.28
C ASP A 119 -6.23 -7.71 17.39
N ASP A 120 -7.52 -7.67 17.73
CA ASP A 120 -8.11 -6.79 18.73
C ASP A 120 -8.42 -7.50 20.05
N LYS A 121 -8.25 -8.83 20.12
CA LYS A 121 -8.70 -9.67 21.24
C LYS A 121 -8.03 -9.30 22.56
N SER A 122 -6.73 -8.99 22.54
CA SER A 122 -6.00 -8.59 23.75
C SER A 122 -6.49 -7.25 24.30
N VAL A 123 -6.87 -6.32 23.41
CA VAL A 123 -7.38 -5.00 23.80
C VAL A 123 -8.77 -5.12 24.38
N LEU A 124 -9.66 -5.91 23.75
CA LEU A 124 -10.99 -6.19 24.28
C LEU A 124 -10.92 -6.83 25.67
N ARG A 125 -10.07 -7.84 25.84
CA ARG A 125 -9.87 -8.48 27.15
C ARG A 125 -9.36 -7.49 28.20
N ALA A 126 -8.47 -6.57 27.84
CA ALA A 126 -7.99 -5.55 28.77
C ALA A 126 -9.11 -4.59 29.17
N ILE A 127 -10.02 -4.24 28.25
CA ILE A 127 -11.19 -3.40 28.53
C ILE A 127 -12.17 -4.13 29.46
N GLU A 128 -12.47 -5.40 29.19
CA GLU A 128 -13.35 -6.23 30.04
C GLU A 128 -12.81 -6.39 31.46
N GLN A 129 -11.49 -6.35 31.62
CA GLN A 129 -10.82 -6.51 32.91
C GLN A 129 -10.56 -5.19 33.65
N LEU A 130 -10.96 -4.03 33.09
CA LEU A 130 -10.86 -2.73 33.76
C LEU A 130 -11.67 -2.73 35.05
N ASN A 131 -10.99 -2.56 36.18
CA ASN A 131 -11.59 -2.57 37.50
C ASN A 131 -10.87 -1.61 38.44
N PHE A 132 -11.56 -1.18 39.50
CA PHE A 132 -10.93 -0.42 40.57
C PHE A 132 -9.97 -1.30 41.37
N ILE A 133 -8.76 -0.78 41.62
CA ILE A 133 -7.80 -1.41 42.53
C ILE A 133 -7.61 -0.53 43.76
N GLN A 134 -7.65 -1.13 44.94
CA GLN A 134 -7.48 -0.41 46.20
C GLN A 134 -5.99 -0.26 46.51
N MET A 135 -5.44 0.95 46.41
CA MET A 135 -4.10 1.23 46.95
C MET A 135 -4.21 1.25 48.48
N LYS A 136 -3.60 0.27 49.17
CA LYS A 136 -3.48 0.29 50.64
C LYS A 136 -2.78 1.60 51.03
N ARG A 137 -3.46 2.44 51.83
CA ARG A 137 -2.83 3.61 52.47
C ARG A 137 -1.60 3.13 53.22
N LYS A 138 -0.41 3.61 52.83
CA LYS A 138 0.76 3.60 53.71
C LYS A 138 0.42 4.50 54.89
N TYR A 139 -0.11 3.92 55.96
CA TYR A 139 -0.12 4.57 57.26
C TYR A 139 1.34 4.58 57.74
N SER A 140 2.03 5.71 57.60
CA SER A 140 3.22 6.01 58.38
C SER A 140 2.77 6.54 59.74
N LEU A 141 3.23 5.86 60.79
CA LEU A 141 3.11 6.20 62.21
C LEU A 141 3.48 7.65 62.51
#